data_AF-A0A918I9N4-F1
#
_entry.id   AF-A0A918I9N4-F1
#
_cell.length_a   1.000
_cell.length_b   1.000
_cell.length_c   1.000
_cell.angle_alpha   90.00
_cell.angle_beta   90.00
_cell.angle_gamma   90.00
#
_symmetry.space_group_name_H-M   'P 1'
#
loop_
_entity.id
_entity.type
_entity.pdbx_description
1 polymer ?
#
loop_
_entity_poly.entity_id
_entity_poly.type
_entity_poly.pdbx_seq_one_letter_code
_entity_poly.pdbx_strand_id
1 'polypeptide(L)'
;MATTVTSDSPDTAPVTGTHLTEHSITVAAPPQACYALVADVASWPQVFGPTVHVEVQEESRDDAGTGEQLLRIWAIANEQVRTWTSRRTLDPHSRTVTFRQVVPAAPVASMGGTWRIEALEDGTTRVVLLHDYRAVHDDPEAEELIERAVDRNSVAELAALKNAAELGESAAELQFTFSDSVTVAGAAGDVYAFLDRADLWPERLPHVARLALTEDEPGIQHMDMDTRSPDGSLHNTTSVRVCLRDRREIVYKQLRVPVAMRVHTGRWTIEPSGDGETLTVTSWHTVVLDPEGVRSALGPDATLAEARALVRKALGTNSSTTLRHAKQFAEDVHAGT
;
A
#
# COMPACT_ATOMS: atom_id res chain seq x y z
N MET A 1 -53.05 4.06 -28.58
CA MET A 1 -52.23 3.04 -27.90
C MET A 1 -50.79 3.52 -27.91
N ALA A 2 -50.31 4.03 -26.79
CA ALA A 2 -48.91 4.36 -26.58
C ALA A 2 -48.65 4.04 -25.10
N THR A 3 -47.92 2.95 -24.87
CA THR A 3 -47.61 2.44 -23.54
C THR A 3 -46.28 3.06 -23.14
N THR A 4 -46.31 3.98 -22.18
CA THR A 4 -45.13 4.52 -21.53
C THR A 4 -44.62 3.49 -20.54
N VAL A 5 -43.41 2.96 -20.78
CA VAL A 5 -42.69 2.09 -19.86
C VAL A 5 -41.76 2.97 -19.04
N THR A 6 -42.10 3.18 -17.77
CA THR A 6 -41.21 3.74 -16.76
C THR A 6 -40.21 2.65 -16.35
N SER A 7 -38.91 2.91 -16.52
CA SER A 7 -37.84 2.06 -16.01
C SER A 7 -37.64 2.33 -14.53
N ASP A 8 -37.93 1.34 -13.70
CA ASP A 8 -37.63 1.33 -12.28
C ASP A 8 -36.14 0.99 -12.11
N SER A 9 -35.35 1.92 -11.57
CA SER A 9 -34.00 1.63 -11.07
C SER A 9 -34.14 1.06 -9.65
N PRO A 10 -33.36 0.04 -9.25
CA PRO A 10 -33.50 -0.54 -7.92
C PRO A 10 -32.85 0.39 -6.89
N ASP A 11 -33.62 1.37 -6.42
CA ASP A 11 -33.29 2.12 -5.22
C ASP A 11 -33.39 1.17 -4.03
N THR A 12 -32.24 0.77 -3.48
CA THR A 12 -32.20 -0.12 -2.33
C THR A 12 -32.52 0.73 -1.11
N ALA A 13 -33.79 0.72 -0.69
CA ALA A 13 -34.21 1.39 0.53
C ALA A 13 -33.28 0.99 1.70
N PRO A 14 -32.82 1.94 2.53
CA PRO A 14 -31.92 1.63 3.63
C PRO A 14 -32.59 0.62 4.56
N VAL A 15 -31.91 -0.50 4.78
CA VAL A 15 -32.30 -1.48 5.80
C VAL A 15 -32.27 -0.75 7.15
N THR A 16 -33.31 -0.93 7.96
CA THR A 16 -33.39 -0.33 9.30
C THR A 16 -32.10 -0.61 10.09
N GLY A 17 -31.47 0.43 10.65
CA GLY A 17 -30.23 0.33 11.43
C GLY A 17 -28.93 0.66 10.66
N THR A 18 -29.00 0.98 9.36
CA THR A 18 -27.81 1.44 8.62
C THR A 18 -27.52 2.92 8.93
N HIS A 19 -26.30 3.20 9.39
CA HIS A 19 -25.76 4.54 9.57
C HIS A 19 -25.13 5.04 8.28
N LEU A 20 -25.28 6.34 8.02
CA LEU A 20 -24.72 7.03 6.85
C LEU A 20 -23.87 8.21 7.30
N THR A 21 -22.64 8.29 6.81
CA THR A 21 -21.73 9.42 7.07
C THR A 21 -21.18 9.96 5.76
N GLU A 22 -21.07 11.28 5.66
CA GLU A 22 -20.50 11.98 4.51
C GLU A 22 -19.34 12.86 4.97
N HIS A 23 -18.20 12.70 4.32
CA HIS A 23 -17.05 13.60 4.44
C HIS A 23 -16.72 14.18 3.07
N SER A 24 -16.27 15.43 3.04
CA SER A 24 -15.83 16.03 1.77
C SER A 24 -14.68 17.00 1.95
N ILE A 25 -13.90 17.18 0.88
CA ILE A 25 -12.79 18.13 0.84
C ILE A 25 -12.71 18.76 -0.57
N THR A 26 -12.25 20.02 -0.62
CA THR A 26 -11.91 20.68 -1.87
C THR A 26 -10.43 20.50 -2.19
N VAL A 27 -10.13 20.10 -3.42
CA VAL A 27 -8.80 19.78 -3.93
C VAL A 27 -8.46 20.67 -5.12
N ALA A 28 -7.31 21.33 -5.06
CA ALA A 28 -6.76 22.17 -6.12
C ALA A 28 -6.07 21.31 -7.21
N ALA A 29 -6.80 20.35 -7.75
CA ALA A 29 -6.36 19.47 -8.84
C ALA A 29 -7.55 19.13 -9.75
N PRO A 30 -7.30 18.74 -11.02
CA PRO A 30 -8.37 18.32 -11.91
C PRO A 30 -9.14 17.09 -11.38
N PRO A 31 -10.46 16.98 -11.65
CA PRO A 31 -11.27 15.84 -11.19
C PRO A 31 -10.71 14.48 -11.61
N GLN A 32 -10.15 14.41 -12.82
CA GLN A 32 -9.56 13.18 -13.33
C GLN A 32 -8.34 12.73 -12.54
N ALA A 33 -7.51 13.67 -12.03
CA ALA A 33 -6.36 13.33 -11.20
C ALA A 33 -6.80 12.75 -9.85
N CYS A 34 -7.85 13.32 -9.25
CA CYS A 34 -8.41 12.80 -8.00
C CYS A 34 -9.03 11.40 -8.21
N TYR A 35 -9.83 11.21 -9.26
CA TYR A 35 -10.41 9.91 -9.59
C TYR A 35 -9.33 8.85 -9.83
N ALA A 36 -8.27 9.18 -10.57
CA ALA A 36 -7.18 8.26 -10.87
C ALA A 36 -6.51 7.70 -9.60
N LEU A 37 -6.31 8.53 -8.57
CA LEU A 37 -5.74 8.10 -7.28
C LEU A 37 -6.65 7.11 -6.53
N VAL A 38 -7.97 7.32 -6.58
CA VAL A 38 -8.94 6.37 -5.99
C VAL A 38 -8.99 5.07 -6.79
N ALA A 39 -8.97 5.18 -8.13
CA ALA A 39 -9.07 4.03 -9.02
C ALA A 39 -7.80 3.17 -9.03
N ASP A 40 -6.61 3.75 -8.90
CA ASP A 40 -5.34 3.03 -8.97
C ASP A 40 -4.92 2.42 -7.64
N VAL A 41 -5.44 1.21 -7.37
CA VAL A 41 -5.10 0.47 -6.13
C VAL A 41 -3.63 0.08 -6.01
N ALA A 42 -2.89 0.04 -7.13
CA ALA A 42 -1.47 -0.30 -7.08
C ALA A 42 -0.65 0.82 -6.44
N SER A 43 -1.08 2.09 -6.55
CA SER A 43 -0.42 3.23 -5.92
C SER A 43 -0.94 3.57 -4.52
N TRP A 44 -2.00 2.90 -4.04
CA TRP A 44 -2.55 3.15 -2.71
C TRP A 44 -1.52 3.09 -1.57
N PRO A 45 -0.53 2.17 -1.56
CA PRO A 45 0.50 2.20 -0.51
C PRO A 45 1.37 3.47 -0.49
N GLN A 46 1.44 4.21 -1.59
CA GLN A 46 2.13 5.51 -1.67
C GLN A 46 1.23 6.70 -1.34
N VAL A 47 -0.08 6.56 -1.56
CA VAL A 47 -1.07 7.63 -1.38
C VAL A 47 -1.70 7.56 0.01
N PHE A 48 -2.29 6.42 0.36
CA PHE A 48 -3.05 6.21 1.58
C PHE A 48 -2.14 5.62 2.67
N GLY A 49 -1.88 6.42 3.70
CA GLY A 49 -0.94 6.11 4.79
C GLY A 49 -1.11 4.70 5.39
N PRO A 50 -2.34 4.28 5.75
CA PRO A 50 -2.57 2.95 6.32
C PRO A 50 -2.33 1.78 5.36
N THR A 51 -2.51 1.96 4.05
CA THR A 51 -2.47 0.85 3.09
C THR A 51 -1.06 0.31 2.95
N VAL A 52 -0.90 -0.99 3.16
CA VAL A 52 0.37 -1.72 3.02
C VAL A 52 0.45 -2.36 1.64
N HIS A 53 -0.62 -3.05 1.22
CA HIS A 53 -0.70 -3.74 -0.06
C HIS A 53 -2.16 -3.92 -0.49
N VAL A 54 -2.39 -3.99 -1.80
CA VAL A 54 -3.69 -4.30 -2.39
C VAL A 54 -3.47 -5.25 -3.56
N GLU A 55 -4.30 -6.28 -3.64
CA GLU A 55 -4.37 -7.20 -4.77
C GLU A 55 -5.72 -7.07 -5.46
N VAL A 56 -5.71 -7.03 -6.79
CA VAL A 56 -6.91 -7.25 -7.60
C VAL A 56 -7.05 -8.76 -7.82
N GLN A 57 -8.04 -9.37 -7.20
CA GLN A 57 -8.30 -10.80 -7.28
C GLN A 57 -9.17 -11.15 -8.50
N GLU A 58 -10.15 -10.31 -8.79
CA GLU A 58 -11.04 -10.41 -9.94
C GLU A 58 -11.18 -9.02 -10.56
N GLU A 59 -11.25 -8.96 -11.89
CA GLU A 59 -11.49 -7.73 -12.63
C GLU A 59 -12.33 -8.02 -13.87
N SER A 60 -13.35 -7.18 -14.08
CA SER A 60 -14.10 -7.09 -15.32
C SER A 60 -14.20 -5.62 -15.70
N ARG A 61 -13.98 -5.28 -16.98
CA ARG A 61 -14.13 -3.93 -17.51
C ARG A 61 -14.73 -3.97 -18.90
N ASP A 62 -15.54 -2.96 -19.21
CA ASP A 62 -15.96 -2.67 -20.57
C ASP A 62 -14.96 -1.74 -21.30
N ASP A 63 -15.22 -1.47 -22.58
CA ASP A 63 -14.40 -0.58 -23.42
C ASP A 63 -14.35 0.86 -22.90
N ALA A 64 -15.34 1.28 -22.11
CA ALA A 64 -15.42 2.58 -21.47
C ALA A 64 -14.64 2.65 -20.15
N GLY A 65 -14.07 1.52 -19.70
CA GLY A 65 -13.31 1.40 -18.46
C GLY A 65 -14.18 1.27 -17.21
N THR A 66 -15.50 1.25 -17.36
CA THR A 66 -16.44 0.92 -16.29
C THR A 66 -16.30 -0.55 -15.96
N GLY A 67 -16.31 -0.90 -14.68
CA GLY A 67 -16.03 -2.28 -14.32
C GLY A 67 -16.14 -2.58 -12.85
N GLU A 68 -16.04 -3.86 -12.55
CA GLU A 68 -16.01 -4.37 -11.19
C GLU A 68 -14.64 -4.96 -10.86
N GLN A 69 -14.25 -4.80 -9.61
CA GLN A 69 -13.06 -5.44 -9.06
C GLN A 69 -13.35 -6.05 -7.70
N LEU A 70 -12.81 -7.25 -7.47
CA LEU A 70 -12.68 -7.83 -6.15
C LEU A 70 -11.25 -7.58 -5.66
N LEU A 71 -11.12 -6.85 -4.58
CA LEU A 71 -9.83 -6.50 -3.99
C LEU A 71 -9.58 -7.32 -2.73
N ARG A 72 -8.33 -7.69 -2.48
CA ARG A 72 -7.83 -8.04 -1.14
C ARG A 72 -6.90 -6.92 -0.67
N ILE A 73 -7.21 -6.35 0.48
CA ILE A 73 -6.52 -5.18 1.02
C ILE A 73 -5.79 -5.59 2.30
N TRP A 74 -4.59 -5.08 2.50
CA TRP A 74 -3.84 -5.11 3.76
C TRP A 74 -3.57 -3.67 4.18
N ALA A 75 -4.04 -3.29 5.37
CA ALA A 75 -3.81 -1.96 5.90
C ALA A 75 -3.62 -1.98 7.41
N ILE A 76 -2.98 -0.94 7.93
CA ILE A 76 -2.73 -0.75 9.35
C ILE A 76 -3.99 -0.15 9.99
N ALA A 77 -4.56 -0.83 10.98
CA ALA A 77 -5.69 -0.39 11.78
C ALA A 77 -5.42 -0.72 13.26
N ASN A 78 -5.48 0.30 14.13
CA ASN A 78 -5.15 0.18 15.55
C ASN A 78 -3.76 -0.47 15.77
N GLU A 79 -2.74 0.04 15.07
CA GLU A 79 -1.34 -0.42 15.13
C GLU A 79 -1.08 -1.86 14.63
N GLN A 80 -2.13 -2.56 14.21
CA GLN A 80 -2.10 -3.92 13.72
C GLN A 80 -2.45 -3.95 12.23
N VAL A 81 -1.91 -4.90 11.49
CA VAL A 81 -2.24 -5.04 10.08
C VAL A 81 -3.46 -5.93 9.96
N ARG A 82 -4.49 -5.44 9.30
CA ARG A 82 -5.72 -6.16 9.01
C ARG A 82 -5.80 -6.45 7.52
N THR A 83 -6.43 -7.57 7.19
CA THR A 83 -6.74 -7.94 5.81
C THR A 83 -8.24 -8.15 5.64
N TRP A 84 -8.79 -7.68 4.53
CA TRP A 84 -10.18 -7.90 4.17
C TRP A 84 -10.35 -7.90 2.65
N THR A 85 -11.50 -8.42 2.21
CA THR A 85 -11.90 -8.41 0.80
C THR A 85 -12.95 -7.32 0.58
N SER A 86 -12.78 -6.52 -0.47
CA SER A 86 -13.69 -5.45 -0.85
C SER A 86 -14.06 -5.57 -2.33
N ARG A 87 -15.35 -5.59 -2.64
CA ARG A 87 -15.83 -5.46 -4.03
C ARG A 87 -16.04 -3.97 -4.32
N ARG A 88 -15.67 -3.52 -5.51
CA ARG A 88 -15.93 -2.15 -5.96
C ARG A 88 -16.38 -2.10 -7.41
N THR A 89 -17.18 -1.09 -7.72
CA THR A 89 -17.55 -0.72 -9.09
C THR A 89 -16.95 0.62 -9.41
N LEU A 90 -16.23 0.69 -10.53
CA LEU A 90 -15.60 1.90 -11.04
C LEU A 90 -16.44 2.44 -12.19
N ASP A 91 -16.78 3.73 -12.14
CA ASP A 91 -17.38 4.46 -13.24
C ASP A 91 -16.53 5.71 -13.53
N PRO A 92 -15.64 5.66 -14.54
CA PRO A 92 -14.79 6.79 -14.90
C PRO A 92 -15.56 7.96 -15.53
N HIS A 93 -16.75 7.72 -16.10
CA HIS A 93 -17.54 8.78 -16.72
C HIS A 93 -18.20 9.67 -15.67
N SER A 94 -18.84 9.07 -14.68
CA SER A 94 -19.40 9.81 -13.54
C SER A 94 -18.35 10.15 -12.47
N ARG A 95 -17.13 9.60 -12.59
CA ARG A 95 -16.05 9.66 -11.59
C ARG A 95 -16.55 9.21 -10.21
N THR A 96 -17.19 8.06 -10.21
CA THR A 96 -17.73 7.43 -9.01
C THR A 96 -17.04 6.09 -8.78
N VAL A 97 -16.74 5.78 -7.52
CA VAL A 97 -16.33 4.43 -7.13
C VAL A 97 -17.18 3.99 -5.95
N THR A 98 -18.04 3.01 -6.15
CA THR A 98 -18.80 2.37 -5.05
C THR A 98 -17.99 1.19 -4.53
N PHE A 99 -18.04 0.94 -3.23
CA PHE A 99 -17.32 -0.18 -2.62
C PHE A 99 -18.11 -0.82 -1.49
N ARG A 100 -17.86 -2.10 -1.25
CA ARG A 100 -18.49 -2.90 -0.20
C ARG A 100 -17.52 -3.93 0.32
N GLN A 101 -17.33 -3.98 1.64
CA GLN A 101 -16.60 -5.07 2.29
C GLN A 101 -17.40 -6.37 2.13
N VAL A 102 -16.76 -7.41 1.58
CA VAL A 102 -17.42 -8.67 1.23
C VAL A 102 -17.63 -9.56 2.45
N VAL A 103 -16.60 -9.63 3.31
CA VAL A 103 -16.66 -10.36 4.57
C VAL A 103 -16.39 -9.38 5.71
N PRO A 104 -17.44 -8.83 6.33
CA PRO A 104 -17.35 -8.07 7.55
C PRO A 104 -16.80 -8.94 8.69
N ALA A 105 -16.06 -8.33 9.61
CA ALA A 105 -15.63 -8.96 10.84
C ALA A 105 -16.21 -8.17 12.02
N ALA A 106 -16.64 -8.88 13.08
CA ALA A 106 -17.13 -8.24 14.29
C ALA A 106 -16.11 -7.18 14.79
N PRO A 107 -16.58 -5.99 15.18
CA PRO A 107 -17.97 -5.63 15.46
C PRO A 107 -18.80 -5.15 14.24
N VAL A 108 -18.23 -5.11 13.04
CA VAL A 108 -18.90 -4.61 11.83
C VAL A 108 -19.80 -5.69 11.21
N ALA A 109 -21.08 -5.41 11.02
CA ALA A 109 -22.02 -6.26 10.29
C ALA A 109 -22.06 -5.97 8.79
N SER A 110 -21.89 -4.71 8.41
CA SER A 110 -21.74 -4.27 7.03
C SER A 110 -20.94 -2.99 6.96
N MET A 111 -20.13 -2.84 5.92
CA MET A 111 -19.36 -1.64 5.62
C MET A 111 -19.26 -1.46 4.11
N GLY A 112 -19.54 -0.26 3.64
CA GLY A 112 -19.18 0.16 2.30
C GLY A 112 -19.33 1.66 2.15
N GLY A 113 -19.37 2.12 0.91
CA GLY A 113 -19.39 3.53 0.64
C GLY A 113 -19.30 3.89 -0.81
N THR A 114 -19.13 5.18 -1.06
CA THR A 114 -19.02 5.74 -2.40
C THR A 114 -18.07 6.94 -2.40
N TRP A 115 -17.10 6.89 -3.29
CA TRP A 115 -16.32 8.06 -3.70
C TRP A 115 -17.06 8.78 -4.84
N ARG A 116 -17.23 10.10 -4.72
CA ARG A 116 -17.71 10.97 -5.80
C ARG A 116 -16.72 12.10 -6.03
N ILE A 117 -16.37 12.34 -7.29
CA ILE A 117 -15.39 13.37 -7.66
C ILE A 117 -16.05 14.37 -8.61
N GLU A 118 -16.35 15.55 -8.07
CA GLU A 118 -17.17 16.59 -8.71
C GLU A 118 -16.31 17.79 -9.10
N ALA A 119 -16.47 18.28 -10.33
CA ALA A 119 -15.84 19.52 -10.77
C ALA A 119 -16.58 20.72 -10.16
N LEU A 120 -15.84 21.71 -9.67
CA LEU A 120 -16.39 22.99 -9.22
C LEU A 120 -16.18 24.08 -10.28
N GLU A 121 -16.99 25.13 -10.24
CA GLU A 121 -16.98 26.22 -11.22
C GLU A 121 -15.66 27.02 -11.21
N ASP A 122 -14.95 27.04 -10.08
CA ASP A 122 -13.67 27.72 -9.90
C ASP A 122 -12.46 26.92 -10.42
N GLY A 123 -12.70 25.75 -11.03
CA GLY A 123 -11.67 24.86 -11.54
C GLY A 123 -11.06 23.92 -10.50
N THR A 124 -11.52 23.97 -9.24
CA THR A 124 -11.16 22.99 -8.21
C THR A 124 -12.07 21.76 -8.26
N THR A 125 -11.76 20.75 -7.45
CA THR A 125 -12.52 19.50 -7.36
C THR A 125 -13.07 19.33 -5.96
N ARG A 126 -14.37 19.02 -5.84
CA ARG A 126 -14.96 18.52 -4.59
C ARG A 126 -14.88 16.99 -4.60
N VAL A 127 -14.21 16.42 -3.60
CA VAL A 127 -14.18 14.98 -3.39
C VAL A 127 -15.07 14.66 -2.20
N VAL A 128 -16.03 13.77 -2.40
CA VAL A 128 -16.97 13.29 -1.38
C VAL A 128 -16.72 11.82 -1.13
N LEU A 129 -16.60 11.45 0.14
CA LEU A 129 -16.52 10.07 0.61
C LEU A 129 -17.74 9.79 1.50
N LEU A 130 -18.63 8.95 0.99
CA LEU A 130 -19.78 8.46 1.72
C LEU A 130 -19.46 7.09 2.30
N HIS A 131 -19.91 6.83 3.52
CA HIS A 131 -19.89 5.50 4.11
C HIS A 131 -21.30 5.10 4.56
N ASP A 132 -21.61 3.83 4.39
CA ASP A 132 -22.76 3.16 4.98
C ASP A 132 -22.30 1.96 5.80
N TYR A 133 -22.69 1.90 7.07
CA TYR A 133 -22.24 0.85 7.98
C TYR A 133 -23.28 0.48 9.04
N ARG A 134 -23.07 -0.68 9.66
CA ARG A 134 -23.93 -1.23 10.70
C ARG A 134 -23.11 -2.11 11.65
N ALA A 135 -23.38 -2.05 12.94
CA ALA A 135 -22.78 -2.97 13.91
C ALA A 135 -23.53 -4.31 13.96
N VAL A 136 -22.83 -5.36 14.38
CA VAL A 136 -23.46 -6.65 14.69
C VAL A 136 -24.49 -6.45 15.80
N HIS A 137 -25.71 -6.95 15.57
CA HIS A 137 -26.85 -6.85 16.48
C HIS A 137 -27.33 -5.42 16.80
N ASP A 138 -26.95 -4.41 16.00
CA ASP A 138 -27.28 -3.00 16.28
C ASP A 138 -26.79 -2.57 17.67
N ASP A 139 -25.62 -3.09 18.09
CA ASP A 139 -25.01 -2.78 19.39
C ASP A 139 -24.52 -1.33 19.43
N PRO A 140 -25.09 -0.45 20.28
CA PRO A 140 -24.75 0.97 20.29
C PRO A 140 -23.28 1.26 20.59
N GLU A 141 -22.64 0.46 21.46
CA GLU A 141 -21.22 0.68 21.82
C GLU A 141 -20.30 0.36 20.62
N ALA A 142 -20.64 -0.71 19.90
CA ALA A 142 -19.98 -1.07 18.66
C ALA A 142 -20.21 -0.04 17.55
N GLU A 143 -21.43 0.49 17.42
CA GLU A 143 -21.75 1.54 16.45
C GLU A 143 -20.91 2.79 16.67
N GLU A 144 -20.82 3.28 17.92
CA GLU A 144 -19.98 4.42 18.24
C GLU A 144 -18.49 4.17 17.94
N LEU A 145 -18.01 2.95 18.15
CA LEU A 145 -16.62 2.58 17.82
C LEU A 145 -16.40 2.62 16.30
N ILE A 146 -17.35 2.10 15.53
CA ILE A 146 -17.30 2.10 14.07
C ILE A 146 -17.38 3.54 13.55
N GLU A 147 -18.30 4.35 14.06
CA GLU A 147 -18.46 5.76 13.69
C GLU A 147 -17.17 6.54 13.87
N ARG A 148 -16.55 6.46 15.06
CA ARG A 148 -15.27 7.13 15.34
C ARG A 148 -14.13 6.65 14.44
N ALA A 149 -14.12 5.37 14.08
CA ALA A 149 -13.12 4.82 13.18
C ALA A 149 -13.34 5.31 11.74
N VAL A 150 -14.58 5.30 11.26
CA VAL A 150 -14.98 5.78 9.94
C VAL A 150 -14.67 7.26 9.78
N ASP A 151 -15.05 8.09 10.76
CA ASP A 151 -14.79 9.54 10.74
C ASP A 151 -13.29 9.86 10.62
N ARG A 152 -12.49 9.32 11.54
CA ARG A 152 -11.04 9.54 11.56
C ARG A 152 -10.36 9.05 10.28
N ASN A 153 -10.74 7.87 9.78
CA ASN A 153 -10.15 7.31 8.57
C ASN A 153 -10.55 8.13 7.34
N SER A 154 -11.81 8.54 7.23
CA SER A 154 -12.32 9.31 6.10
C SER A 154 -11.63 10.68 5.99
N VAL A 155 -11.46 11.38 7.12
CA VAL A 155 -10.72 12.65 7.16
C VAL A 155 -9.25 12.45 6.74
N ALA A 156 -8.60 11.40 7.24
CA ALA A 156 -7.20 11.12 6.90
C ALA A 156 -7.02 10.72 5.42
N GLU A 157 -7.92 9.90 4.87
CA GLU A 157 -7.89 9.48 3.46
C GLU A 157 -8.14 10.65 2.51
N LEU A 158 -9.13 11.52 2.80
CA LEU A 158 -9.39 12.71 2.01
C LEU A 158 -8.21 13.69 2.04
N ALA A 159 -7.58 13.88 3.21
CA ALA A 159 -6.39 14.71 3.33
C ALA A 159 -5.20 14.13 2.55
N ALA A 160 -5.00 12.80 2.62
CA ALA A 160 -3.94 12.13 1.88
C ALA A 160 -4.14 12.23 0.36
N LEU A 161 -5.38 12.02 -0.11
CA LEU A 161 -5.74 12.19 -1.52
C LEU A 161 -5.52 13.63 -1.99
N LYS A 162 -5.97 14.63 -1.22
CA LYS A 162 -5.72 16.05 -1.53
C LYS A 162 -4.22 16.31 -1.67
N ASN A 163 -3.44 15.90 -0.68
CA ASN A 163 -1.99 16.10 -0.66
C ASN A 163 -1.28 15.43 -1.84
N ALA A 164 -1.76 14.27 -2.31
CA ALA A 164 -1.19 13.59 -3.47
C ALA A 164 -1.60 14.26 -4.79
N ALA A 165 -2.88 14.60 -4.93
CA ALA A 165 -3.43 15.20 -6.15
C ALA A 165 -2.85 16.59 -6.42
N GLU A 166 -2.64 17.39 -5.37
CA GLU A 166 -2.13 18.77 -5.50
C GLU A 166 -0.63 18.86 -5.82
N LEU A 167 0.11 17.74 -5.76
CA LEU A 167 1.50 17.71 -6.25
C LEU A 167 1.57 17.89 -7.77
N GLY A 168 0.52 17.49 -8.51
CA GLY A 168 0.48 17.57 -9.96
C GLY A 168 1.74 17.02 -10.62
N GLU A 169 2.37 17.83 -11.49
CA GLU A 169 3.59 17.46 -12.22
C GLU A 169 4.80 17.24 -11.30
N SER A 170 4.86 17.88 -10.12
CA SER A 170 5.95 17.70 -9.15
C SER A 170 5.96 16.31 -8.53
N ALA A 171 4.88 15.53 -8.64
CA ALA A 171 4.85 14.15 -8.16
C ALA A 171 5.96 13.29 -8.79
N ALA A 172 6.28 13.51 -10.07
CA ALA A 172 7.31 12.76 -10.79
C ALA A 172 8.74 13.05 -10.29
N GLU A 173 8.97 14.22 -9.69
CA GLU A 173 10.27 14.55 -9.08
C GLU A 173 10.43 13.96 -7.68
N LEU A 174 9.30 13.78 -6.97
CA LEU A 174 9.27 13.29 -5.59
C LEU A 174 9.19 11.77 -5.49
N GLN A 175 8.46 11.13 -6.40
CA GLN A 175 8.23 9.70 -6.40
C GLN A 175 9.11 9.00 -7.42
N PHE A 176 9.82 7.96 -7.00
CA PHE A 176 10.58 7.11 -7.91
C PHE A 176 10.63 5.67 -7.44
N THR A 177 10.69 4.77 -8.42
CA THR A 177 10.83 3.33 -8.22
C THR A 177 12.12 2.84 -8.86
N PHE A 178 12.77 1.87 -8.22
CA PHE A 178 13.94 1.18 -8.77
C PHE A 178 14.02 -0.23 -8.21
N SER A 179 14.86 -1.04 -8.84
CA SER A 179 15.16 -2.38 -8.35
C SER A 179 16.62 -2.77 -8.58
N ASP A 180 17.05 -3.77 -7.83
CA ASP A 180 18.31 -4.46 -7.99
C ASP A 180 18.02 -5.97 -8.02
N SER A 181 18.71 -6.72 -8.88
CA SER A 181 18.48 -8.15 -9.08
C SER A 181 19.78 -8.94 -9.04
N VAL A 182 19.68 -10.21 -8.61
CA VAL A 182 20.77 -11.20 -8.72
C VAL A 182 20.24 -12.48 -9.32
N THR A 183 21.08 -13.15 -10.11
CA THR A 183 20.84 -14.52 -10.59
C THR A 183 21.30 -15.51 -9.53
N VAL A 184 20.49 -16.50 -9.19
CA VAL A 184 20.78 -17.51 -8.15
C VAL A 184 20.66 -18.92 -8.72
N ALA A 185 21.69 -19.75 -8.54
CA ALA A 185 21.72 -21.17 -8.91
C ALA A 185 21.37 -22.05 -7.69
N GLY A 186 20.13 -21.94 -7.22
CA GLY A 186 19.63 -22.66 -6.05
C GLY A 186 18.10 -22.73 -6.03
N ALA A 187 17.52 -23.34 -5.00
CA ALA A 187 16.07 -23.48 -4.94
C ALA A 187 15.40 -22.20 -4.43
N ALA A 188 14.28 -21.85 -5.04
CA ALA A 188 13.55 -20.63 -4.70
C ALA A 188 12.95 -20.67 -3.29
N GLY A 189 12.67 -21.87 -2.77
CA GLY A 189 12.26 -22.07 -1.39
C GLY A 189 13.33 -21.63 -0.39
N ASP A 190 14.61 -21.87 -0.68
CA ASP A 190 15.73 -21.49 0.20
C ASP A 190 15.96 -19.98 0.20
N VAL A 191 15.89 -19.35 -0.98
CA VAL A 191 15.94 -17.88 -1.09
C VAL A 191 14.76 -17.25 -0.33
N TYR A 192 13.54 -17.77 -0.53
CA TYR A 192 12.37 -17.26 0.16
C TYR A 192 12.50 -17.43 1.67
N ALA A 193 12.91 -18.60 2.14
CA ALA A 193 13.12 -18.86 3.56
C ALA A 193 14.18 -17.95 4.18
N PHE A 194 15.25 -17.61 3.44
CA PHE A 194 16.24 -16.64 3.89
C PHE A 194 15.64 -15.24 4.12
N LEU A 195 14.80 -14.77 3.20
CA LEU A 195 14.17 -13.44 3.28
C LEU A 195 13.02 -13.38 4.30
N ASP A 196 12.23 -14.45 4.37
CA ASP A 196 11.10 -14.61 5.30
C ASP A 196 11.58 -14.70 6.75
N ARG A 197 12.62 -15.51 7.02
CA ARG A 197 13.24 -15.65 8.35
C ARG A 197 14.20 -14.52 8.68
N ALA A 198 13.67 -13.29 8.69
CA ALA A 198 14.42 -12.09 9.03
C ALA A 198 14.85 -12.05 10.49
N ASP A 199 14.20 -12.80 11.38
CA ASP A 199 14.65 -13.04 12.76
C ASP A 199 16.10 -13.56 12.84
N LEU A 200 16.57 -14.26 11.79
CA LEU A 200 17.93 -14.79 11.70
C LEU A 200 18.90 -13.83 10.98
N TRP A 201 18.45 -12.67 10.51
CA TRP A 201 19.33 -11.70 9.83
C TRP A 201 20.47 -11.16 10.70
N PRO A 202 20.36 -10.94 12.02
CA PRO A 202 21.50 -10.54 12.83
C PRO A 202 22.67 -11.55 12.80
N GLU A 203 22.37 -12.83 12.54
CA GLU A 203 23.38 -13.89 12.40
C GLU A 203 23.91 -14.02 10.96
N ARG A 204 23.10 -13.61 9.97
CA ARG A 204 23.35 -13.83 8.53
C ARG A 204 23.85 -12.60 7.78
N LEU A 205 23.51 -11.41 8.26
CA LEU A 205 23.77 -10.13 7.60
C LEU A 205 24.64 -9.25 8.51
N PRO A 206 25.92 -9.04 8.17
CA PRO A 206 26.87 -8.29 9.02
C PRO A 206 26.46 -6.85 9.35
N HIS A 207 25.60 -6.24 8.53
CA HIS A 207 25.12 -4.88 8.70
C HIS A 207 23.87 -4.78 9.60
N VAL A 208 23.25 -5.91 9.98
CA VAL A 208 22.08 -5.93 10.87
C VAL A 208 22.57 -6.10 12.32
N ALA A 209 22.44 -5.04 13.12
CA ALA A 209 22.90 -5.04 14.50
C ALA A 209 21.89 -5.66 15.48
N ARG A 210 20.60 -5.45 15.22
CA ARG A 210 19.49 -6.01 15.99
C ARG A 210 18.27 -6.17 15.09
N LEU A 211 17.48 -7.21 15.32
CA LEU A 211 16.17 -7.36 14.70
C LEU A 211 15.19 -8.00 15.68
N ALA A 212 14.00 -7.41 15.82
CA ALA A 212 12.85 -8.00 16.48
C ALA A 212 11.76 -8.23 15.42
N LEU A 213 11.31 -9.48 15.29
CA LEU A 213 10.28 -9.90 14.34
C LEU A 213 9.11 -10.50 15.12
N THR A 214 7.89 -10.03 14.87
CA THR A 214 6.66 -10.68 15.35
C THR A 214 5.78 -11.05 14.16
N GLU A 215 5.05 -12.16 14.29
CA GLU A 215 4.12 -12.69 13.29
C GLU A 215 2.91 -13.27 14.04
N ASP A 216 2.06 -12.38 14.55
CA ASP A 216 0.86 -12.79 15.30
C ASP A 216 -0.19 -13.43 14.38
N GLU A 217 -0.21 -13.01 13.12
CA GLU A 217 -1.05 -13.54 12.06
C GLU A 217 -0.15 -14.13 10.95
N PRO A 218 -0.39 -15.38 10.50
CA PRO A 218 0.45 -16.02 9.49
C PRO A 218 0.60 -15.18 8.21
N GLY A 219 1.85 -14.94 7.81
CA GLY A 219 2.19 -14.14 6.63
C GLY A 219 2.13 -12.63 6.84
N ILE A 220 1.88 -12.14 8.05
CA ILE A 220 1.89 -10.71 8.40
C ILE A 220 2.95 -10.49 9.48
N GLN A 221 4.02 -9.81 9.11
CA GLN A 221 5.17 -9.63 9.98
C GLN A 221 5.38 -8.17 10.35
N HIS A 222 5.66 -7.92 11.62
CA HIS A 222 6.15 -6.63 12.11
C HIS A 222 7.64 -6.76 12.41
N MET A 223 8.43 -5.90 11.78
CA MET A 223 9.89 -5.94 11.85
C MET A 223 10.41 -4.60 12.39
N ASP A 224 11.16 -4.67 13.48
CA ASP A 224 11.92 -3.56 14.06
C ASP A 224 13.41 -3.91 13.98
N MET A 225 14.16 -3.15 13.17
CA MET A 225 15.53 -3.48 12.78
C MET A 225 16.46 -2.29 12.97
N ASP A 226 17.62 -2.55 13.56
CA ASP A 226 18.74 -1.61 13.61
C ASP A 226 19.82 -2.03 12.61
N THR A 227 20.13 -1.14 11.67
CA THR A 227 21.22 -1.34 10.71
C THR A 227 22.41 -0.46 11.04
N ARG A 228 23.62 -0.99 10.83
CA ARG A 228 24.87 -0.26 11.02
C ARG A 228 25.35 0.29 9.68
N SER A 229 25.49 1.62 9.62
CA SER A 229 26.10 2.30 8.48
C SER A 229 27.63 2.13 8.48
N PRO A 230 28.31 2.34 7.34
CA PRO A 230 29.77 2.27 7.25
C PRO A 230 30.52 3.22 8.20
N ASP A 231 29.89 4.33 8.59
CA ASP A 231 30.41 5.29 9.57
C ASP A 231 30.21 4.85 11.04
N GLY A 232 29.64 3.67 11.26
CA GLY A 232 29.38 3.07 12.57
C GLY A 232 28.06 3.48 13.20
N SER A 233 27.33 4.47 12.65
CA SER A 233 26.05 4.92 13.16
C SER A 233 24.97 3.84 13.03
N LEU A 234 24.00 3.87 13.95
CA LEU A 234 22.85 2.96 13.96
C LEU A 234 21.61 3.67 13.43
N HIS A 235 20.90 3.01 12.52
CA HIS A 235 19.65 3.48 11.97
C HIS A 235 18.55 2.48 12.30
N ASN A 236 17.55 2.95 13.06
CA ASN A 236 16.38 2.16 13.37
C ASN A 236 15.33 2.31 12.26
N THR A 237 14.76 1.19 11.83
CA THR A 237 13.65 1.14 10.89
C THR A 237 12.60 0.18 11.40
N THR A 238 11.34 0.59 11.37
CA THR A 238 10.20 -0.29 11.62
C THR A 238 9.41 -0.47 10.33
N SER A 239 9.01 -1.70 10.02
CA SER A 239 8.23 -2.03 8.82
C SER A 239 7.23 -3.14 9.07
N VAL A 240 6.16 -3.13 8.29
CA VAL A 240 5.25 -4.26 8.13
C VAL A 240 5.61 -4.99 6.84
N ARG A 241 5.55 -6.32 6.85
CA ARG A 241 5.70 -7.18 5.68
C ARG A 241 4.48 -8.09 5.51
N VAL A 242 4.05 -8.26 4.27
CA VAL A 242 3.06 -9.28 3.86
C VAL A 242 3.79 -10.32 3.03
N CYS A 243 3.85 -11.54 3.55
CA CYS A 243 4.58 -12.68 2.99
C CYS A 243 3.64 -13.58 2.20
N LEU A 244 3.73 -13.50 0.87
CA LEU A 244 2.89 -14.21 -0.09
C LEU A 244 3.63 -15.48 -0.53
N ARG A 245 3.56 -16.50 0.32
CA ARG A 245 4.37 -17.75 0.23
C ARG A 245 4.15 -18.50 -1.08
N ASP A 246 2.90 -18.56 -1.53
CA ASP A 246 2.45 -19.18 -2.78
C ASP A 246 3.07 -18.54 -4.02
N ARG A 247 3.28 -17.21 -4.00
CA ARG A 247 3.94 -16.47 -5.08
C ARG A 247 5.42 -16.20 -4.86
N ARG A 248 5.96 -16.63 -3.71
CA ARG A 248 7.34 -16.36 -3.28
C ARG A 248 7.66 -14.86 -3.32
N GLU A 249 6.69 -14.04 -2.89
CA GLU A 249 6.80 -12.60 -2.84
C GLU A 249 6.71 -12.12 -1.39
N ILE A 250 7.47 -11.08 -1.05
CA ILE A 250 7.34 -10.37 0.23
C ILE A 250 7.20 -8.89 -0.08
N VAL A 251 6.02 -8.32 0.15
CA VAL A 251 5.79 -6.87 0.02
C VAL A 251 5.92 -6.24 1.40
N TYR A 252 6.40 -5.00 1.48
CA TYR A 252 6.58 -4.33 2.76
C TYR A 252 6.38 -2.82 2.67
N LYS A 253 6.03 -2.22 3.81
CA LYS A 253 5.93 -0.78 4.01
C LYS A 253 6.68 -0.38 5.27
N GLN A 254 7.56 0.60 5.17
CA GLN A 254 8.22 1.18 6.35
C GLN A 254 7.24 2.10 7.08
N LEU A 255 7.08 1.88 8.38
CA LEU A 255 6.29 2.71 9.28
C LEU A 255 7.10 3.90 9.81
N ARG A 256 8.41 3.70 9.98
CA ARG A 256 9.37 4.74 10.32
C ARG A 256 10.37 4.84 9.18
N VAL A 257 10.32 5.97 8.48
CA VAL A 257 11.23 6.29 7.37
C VAL A 257 12.25 7.34 7.81
N PRO A 258 13.47 7.34 7.24
CA PRO A 258 14.40 8.46 7.32
C PRO A 258 13.76 9.79 6.94
N VAL A 259 14.20 10.88 7.58
CA VAL A 259 13.60 12.23 7.47
C VAL A 259 13.47 12.74 6.03
N ALA A 260 14.35 12.35 5.11
CA ALA A 260 14.30 12.75 3.71
C ALA A 260 13.16 12.08 2.90
N MET A 261 12.45 11.12 3.47
CA MET A 261 11.38 10.36 2.81
C MET A 261 10.08 10.53 3.57
N ARG A 262 8.98 10.62 2.82
CA ARG A 262 7.61 10.57 3.34
C ARG A 262 7.03 9.16 3.28
N VAL A 263 7.37 8.41 2.23
CA VAL A 263 6.93 7.02 2.06
C VAL A 263 8.07 6.17 1.54
N HIS A 264 8.19 4.95 2.07
CA HIS A 264 9.01 3.91 1.47
C HIS A 264 8.29 2.56 1.57
N THR A 265 8.04 1.99 0.40
CA THR A 265 7.54 0.63 0.22
C THR A 265 8.52 -0.16 -0.60
N GLY A 266 8.55 -1.48 -0.45
CA GLY A 266 9.31 -2.32 -1.34
C GLY A 266 8.72 -3.71 -1.47
N ARG A 267 9.33 -4.50 -2.32
CA ARG A 267 8.97 -5.91 -2.48
C ARG A 267 10.17 -6.75 -2.89
N TRP A 268 10.16 -7.99 -2.48
CA TRP A 268 11.09 -9.02 -2.91
C TRP A 268 10.34 -9.98 -3.81
N THR A 269 10.83 -10.21 -5.02
CA THR A 269 10.29 -11.22 -5.94
C THR A 269 11.36 -12.25 -6.27
N ILE A 270 10.96 -13.51 -6.44
CA ILE A 270 11.86 -14.58 -6.85
C ILE A 270 11.15 -15.43 -7.90
N GLU A 271 11.69 -15.36 -9.11
CA GLU A 271 11.08 -15.85 -10.33
C GLU A 271 12.07 -16.78 -11.04
N PRO A 272 11.62 -17.84 -11.73
CA PRO A 272 12.48 -18.61 -12.63
C PRO A 272 13.07 -17.69 -13.71
N SER A 273 14.36 -17.84 -13.97
CA SER A 273 15.00 -17.21 -15.12
C SER A 273 14.56 -17.89 -16.41
N GLY A 274 14.73 -17.19 -17.55
CA GLY A 274 14.37 -17.73 -18.86
C GLY A 274 15.17 -18.96 -19.31
N ASP A 275 16.26 -19.30 -18.61
CA ASP A 275 17.06 -20.51 -18.83
C ASP A 275 16.42 -21.77 -18.21
N GLY A 276 15.47 -21.61 -17.29
CA GLY A 276 14.85 -22.71 -16.55
C GLY A 276 15.74 -23.38 -15.50
N GLU A 277 16.98 -22.92 -15.32
CA GLU A 277 17.97 -23.50 -14.41
C GLU A 277 18.28 -22.58 -13.22
N THR A 278 18.14 -21.27 -13.40
CA THR A 278 18.43 -20.27 -12.38
C THR A 278 17.19 -19.48 -11.96
N LEU A 279 17.33 -18.68 -10.92
CA LEU A 279 16.32 -17.75 -10.44
C LEU A 279 16.79 -16.32 -10.65
N THR A 280 15.86 -15.43 -10.94
CA THR A 280 16.05 -13.98 -10.81
C THR A 280 15.39 -13.53 -9.51
N VAL A 281 16.20 -13.06 -8.57
CA VAL A 281 15.73 -12.54 -7.27
C VAL A 281 15.88 -11.04 -7.30
N THR A 282 14.78 -10.30 -7.10
CA THR A 282 14.74 -8.85 -7.27
C THR A 282 14.24 -8.16 -6.00
N SER A 283 14.94 -7.12 -5.57
CA SER A 283 14.49 -6.17 -4.55
C SER A 283 14.00 -4.90 -5.22
N TRP A 284 12.74 -4.57 -5.05
CA TRP A 284 12.11 -3.34 -5.52
C TRP A 284 11.94 -2.34 -4.38
N HIS A 285 12.08 -1.06 -4.71
CA HIS A 285 11.83 0.06 -3.81
C HIS A 285 11.01 1.11 -4.54
N THR A 286 10.00 1.64 -3.86
CA THR A 286 9.27 2.85 -4.26
C THR A 286 9.35 3.84 -3.12
N VAL A 287 9.84 5.05 -3.42
CA VAL A 287 10.08 6.12 -2.46
C VAL A 287 9.31 7.35 -2.87
N VAL A 288 8.74 8.06 -1.89
CA VAL A 288 8.27 9.45 -2.03
C VAL A 288 9.14 10.32 -1.12
N LEU A 289 9.86 11.28 -1.70
CA LEU A 289 10.70 12.22 -0.95
C LEU A 289 9.84 13.22 -0.16
N ASP A 290 10.39 13.69 0.96
CA ASP A 290 9.90 14.86 1.68
C ASP A 290 10.80 16.07 1.37
N PRO A 291 10.35 17.08 0.60
CA PRO A 291 11.17 18.25 0.28
C PRO A 291 11.71 19.00 1.50
N GLU A 292 10.93 19.08 2.57
CA GLU A 292 11.36 19.77 3.78
C GLU A 292 12.39 18.93 4.54
N GLY A 293 12.10 17.64 4.72
CA GLY A 293 13.03 16.69 5.30
C GLY A 293 14.35 16.55 4.53
N VAL A 294 14.32 16.65 3.19
CA VAL A 294 15.51 16.70 2.34
C VAL A 294 16.37 17.92 2.69
N ARG A 295 15.79 19.12 2.75
CA ARG A 295 16.52 20.34 3.13
C ARG A 295 17.04 20.28 4.57
N SER A 296 16.27 19.68 5.47
CA SER A 296 16.69 19.48 6.86
C SER A 296 17.90 18.54 6.98
N ALA A 297 17.92 17.45 6.20
CA ALA A 297 18.98 16.43 6.26
C ALA A 297 20.25 16.82 5.50
N LEU A 298 20.11 17.44 4.32
CA LEU A 298 21.20 17.66 3.37
C LEU A 298 21.65 19.13 3.28
N GLY A 299 20.90 20.05 3.89
CA GLY A 299 21.15 21.48 3.87
C GLY A 299 20.15 22.26 2.99
N PRO A 300 20.05 23.59 3.18
CA PRO A 300 19.01 24.41 2.56
C PRO A 300 19.05 24.44 1.02
N ASP A 301 20.24 24.24 0.44
CA ASP A 301 20.46 24.28 -1.00
C ASP A 301 20.36 22.90 -1.68
N ALA A 302 20.03 21.84 -0.91
CA ALA A 302 19.97 20.49 -1.43
C ALA A 302 18.83 20.32 -2.44
N THR A 303 19.14 19.70 -3.57
CA THR A 303 18.19 19.42 -4.64
C THR A 303 17.49 18.08 -4.44
N LEU A 304 16.28 17.93 -4.98
CA LEU A 304 15.57 16.64 -5.01
C LEU A 304 16.32 15.57 -5.81
N ALA A 305 17.06 15.99 -6.85
CA ALA A 305 17.89 15.09 -7.65
C ALA A 305 19.05 14.50 -6.85
N GLU A 306 19.74 15.31 -6.06
CA GLU A 306 20.79 14.85 -5.14
C GLU A 306 20.22 13.91 -4.07
N ALA A 307 19.09 14.28 -3.46
CA ALA A 307 18.42 13.44 -2.48
C ALA A 307 18.01 12.08 -3.07
N ARG A 308 17.42 12.08 -4.27
CA ARG A 308 17.06 10.85 -5.01
C ARG A 308 18.28 9.96 -5.25
N ALA A 309 19.40 10.52 -5.68
CA ALA A 309 20.63 9.77 -5.92
C ALA A 309 21.18 9.15 -4.63
N LEU A 310 21.18 9.90 -3.53
CA LEU A 310 21.63 9.42 -2.22
C LEU A 310 20.72 8.31 -1.68
N VAL A 311 19.40 8.49 -1.73
CA VAL A 311 18.43 7.49 -1.27
C VAL A 311 18.53 6.22 -2.13
N ARG A 312 18.58 6.34 -3.46
CA ARG A 312 18.78 5.19 -4.37
C ARG A 312 20.04 4.41 -4.02
N LYS A 313 21.16 5.11 -3.79
CA LYS A 313 22.44 4.50 -3.45
C LYS A 313 22.37 3.78 -2.10
N ALA A 314 21.83 4.44 -1.07
CA ALA A 314 21.75 3.89 0.28
C ALA A 314 20.86 2.62 0.32
N LEU A 315 19.63 2.73 -0.17
CA LEU A 315 18.67 1.62 -0.19
C LEU A 315 19.16 0.48 -1.09
N GLY A 316 19.68 0.80 -2.29
CA GLY A 316 20.22 -0.18 -3.22
C GLY A 316 21.44 -0.94 -2.69
N THR A 317 22.35 -0.25 -1.98
CA THR A 317 23.51 -0.90 -1.36
C THR A 317 23.08 -1.87 -0.27
N ASN A 318 22.09 -1.49 0.53
CA ASN A 318 21.53 -2.33 1.58
C ASN A 318 20.87 -3.58 0.99
N SER A 319 19.92 -3.41 0.06
CA SER A 319 19.20 -4.52 -0.55
C SER A 319 20.09 -5.43 -1.40
N SER A 320 21.03 -4.89 -2.18
CA SER A 320 21.99 -5.70 -2.96
C SER A 320 22.92 -6.51 -2.07
N THR A 321 23.22 -6.04 -0.86
CA THR A 321 23.99 -6.82 0.13
C THR A 321 23.17 -7.99 0.64
N THR A 322 21.91 -7.77 1.02
CA THR A 322 20.98 -8.85 1.39
C THR A 322 20.79 -9.87 0.27
N LEU A 323 20.62 -9.42 -0.99
CA LEU A 323 20.50 -10.29 -2.15
C LEU A 323 21.72 -11.21 -2.33
N ARG A 324 22.93 -10.68 -2.16
CA ARG A 324 24.16 -11.48 -2.26
C ARG A 324 24.25 -12.56 -1.18
N HIS A 325 23.86 -12.24 0.05
CA HIS A 325 23.83 -13.23 1.13
C HIS A 325 22.73 -14.28 0.93
N ALA A 326 21.55 -13.88 0.45
CA ALA A 326 20.47 -14.80 0.11
C ALA A 326 20.87 -15.76 -1.03
N LYS A 327 21.53 -15.22 -2.07
CA LYS A 327 22.13 -16.00 -3.15
C LYS A 327 23.10 -17.04 -2.61
N GLN A 328 24.10 -16.60 -1.84
CA GLN A 328 25.12 -17.49 -1.31
C GLN A 328 24.51 -18.59 -0.43
N PHE A 329 23.57 -18.23 0.45
CA PHE A 329 22.87 -19.21 1.28
C PHE A 329 22.16 -20.28 0.45
N ALA A 330 21.40 -19.90 -0.58
CA ALA A 330 20.67 -20.85 -1.40
C ALA A 330 21.60 -21.73 -2.26
N GLU A 331 22.70 -21.17 -2.76
CA GLU A 331 23.70 -21.91 -3.55
C GLU A 331 24.50 -22.90 -2.68
N ASP A 332 24.85 -22.52 -1.45
CA ASP A 332 25.54 -23.40 -0.51
C ASP A 332 24.64 -24.58 -0.08
N VAL A 333 23.34 -24.33 0.16
CA VAL A 333 22.36 -25.38 0.44
C VAL A 333 22.23 -26.32 -0.75
N HIS A 334 22.11 -25.78 -1.97
CA HIS A 334 21.96 -26.57 -3.18
C HIS A 334 23.21 -27.41 -3.51
N ALA A 335 24.41 -26.88 -3.30
CA ALA A 335 25.65 -27.61 -3.50
C ALA A 335 25.87 -28.74 -2.46
N GLY A 336 25.22 -28.62 -1.30
CA GLY A 336 25.26 -29.62 -0.23
C GLY A 336 24.24 -30.76 -0.36
N THR A 337 23.29 -30.65 -1.30
CA THR A 337 22.28 -31.69 -1.62
C THR A 337 22.72 -32.56 -2.79
#